data_AF-A0A354H194-F1
#
_entry.id   AF-A0A354H194-F1
#
_cell.length_a   1.000
_cell.length_b   1.000
_cell.length_c   1.000
_cell.angle_alpha   90.00
_cell.angle_beta   90.00
_cell.angle_gamma   90.00
#
_symmetry.space_group_name_H-M   'P 1'
#
loop_
_entity.id
_entity.type
_entity.pdbx_description
1 polymer ?
#
loop_
_entity_poly.entity_id
_entity_poly.type
_entity_poly.pdbx_seq_one_letter_code
_entity_poly.pdbx_strand_id
1 'polypeptide(L)' 'MGAVDLVCQVGSPGNVARALQRVGRAGHLVGQTSKGRLIPKTAGDLLEQAVLAREMSAGRVEVIRAPVNCL' A
#
# COMPACT_ATOMS: atom_id res chain seq x y z
N MET A 1 12.37 3.59 14.50
CA MET A 1 11.71 4.32 13.40
C MET A 1 10.31 4.78 13.82
N GLY A 2 10.20 5.61 14.86
CA GLY A 2 8.91 6.10 15.39
C GLY A 2 8.59 7.55 15.04
N ALA A 3 9.46 8.22 14.26
CA ALA A 3 9.30 9.63 13.88
C ALA A 3 8.54 9.83 12.57
N VAL A 4 8.31 8.76 11.80
CA VAL A 4 7.54 8.86 10.55
C VAL A 4 6.06 8.84 10.93
N ASP A 5 5.37 9.93 10.65
CA ASP A 5 3.95 10.13 10.94
C ASP A 5 3.06 10.06 9.68
N LEU A 6 3.67 10.13 8.50
CA LEU A 6 2.99 10.08 7.21
C LEU A 6 3.85 9.41 6.12
N VAL A 7 3.20 8.59 5.30
CA VAL A 7 3.77 8.07 4.04
C VAL A 7 2.98 8.63 2.86
N CYS A 8 3.70 9.23 1.91
CA CYS A 8 3.13 9.70 0.64
C CYS A 8 3.53 8.75 -0.49
N GLN A 9 2.56 8.06 -1.07
CA GLN A 9 2.75 7.18 -2.23
C GLN A 9 2.47 7.98 -3.50
N VAL A 10 3.54 8.36 -4.20
CA VAL A 10 3.44 9.03 -5.51
C VAL A 10 3.39 8.00 -6.62
N GLY A 11 2.38 8.10 -7.48
CA GLY A 11 2.10 7.14 -8.54
C GLY A 11 1.63 5.77 -8.02
N SER A 12 1.33 4.89 -8.96
CA SER A 12 0.84 3.54 -8.67
C SER A 12 1.82 2.74 -7.77
N PRO A 13 1.35 2.13 -6.65
CA PRO A 13 2.13 1.14 -5.92
C PRO A 13 2.07 -0.25 -6.60
N GLY A 14 1.16 -0.48 -7.54
CA GLY A 14 0.99 -1.70 -8.33
C GLY A 14 0.16 -2.79 -7.66
N ASN A 15 0.19 -2.91 -6.33
CA ASN A 15 -0.62 -3.90 -5.59
C ASN A 15 -0.89 -3.49 -4.14
N VAL A 16 -1.83 -4.21 -3.49
CA VAL A 16 -2.35 -3.86 -2.16
C VAL A 16 -1.34 -4.17 -1.08
N ALA A 17 -0.68 -5.34 -1.14
CA ALA A 17 0.29 -5.71 -0.12
C ALA A 17 1.44 -4.71 -0.05
N ARG A 18 1.99 -4.29 -1.20
CA ARG A 18 3.07 -3.29 -1.25
C ARG A 18 2.63 -1.95 -0.69
N ALA A 19 1.40 -1.50 -0.97
CA ALA A 19 0.89 -0.26 -0.42
C ALA A 19 0.71 -0.33 1.11
N LEU A 20 0.15 -1.42 1.64
CA LEU A 20 0.04 -1.64 3.10
C LEU A 20 1.41 -1.65 3.78
N GLN A 21 2.38 -2.37 3.22
CA GLN A 21 3.73 -2.44 3.77
C GLN A 21 4.44 -1.08 3.75
N ARG A 22 4.20 -0.26 2.73
CA ARG A 22 4.74 1.11 2.66
C ARG A 22 4.05 2.01 3.68
N VAL A 23 2.73 2.07 3.70
CA VAL A 23 1.94 2.92 4.63
C VAL A 23 2.18 2.52 6.08
N GLY A 24 2.38 1.23 6.36
CA GLY A 24 2.70 0.71 7.69
C GLY A 24 3.98 1.27 8.33
N ARG A 25 4.83 1.97 7.56
CA ARG A 25 6.00 2.68 8.08
C ARG A 25 5.63 3.97 8.84
N ALA A 26 4.49 4.58 8.55
CA ALA A 26 3.96 5.70 9.31
C ALA A 26 3.32 5.20 10.61
N GLY A 27 3.62 5.85 11.73
CA GLY A 27 3.11 5.47 13.04
C GLY A 27 3.46 4.02 13.38
N HIS A 28 4.66 3.55 13.01
CA HIS A 28 5.09 2.14 13.16
C HIS A 28 5.40 1.78 14.62
N LEU A 29 4.37 1.83 15.45
CA LEU A 29 4.35 1.51 16.88
C LEU A 29 3.08 0.70 17.16
N VAL A 30 3.14 -0.14 18.21
CA VAL A 30 1.99 -0.98 18.60
C VAL A 30 0.79 -0.10 18.96
N GLY A 31 -0.38 -0.43 18.40
CA GLY A 31 -1.64 0.27 18.66
C GLY A 31 -1.78 1.64 17.99
N GLN A 32 -0.80 2.10 17.22
CA GLN A 32 -0.88 3.35 16.47
C GLN A 32 -1.52 3.14 15.09
N THR A 33 -2.19 4.18 14.61
CA THR A 33 -2.78 4.20 13.26
C THR A 33 -1.74 4.67 12.24
N SER A 34 -1.46 3.85 11.23
CA SER A 34 -0.65 4.25 10.09
C SER A 34 -1.40 5.22 9.17
N LYS A 35 -0.76 6.35 8.82
CA LYS A 35 -1.33 7.36 7.93
C LYS A 35 -0.63 7.34 6.57
N GLY A 36 -1.42 7.23 5.52
CA GLY A 36 -0.95 7.23 4.13
C GLY A 36 -1.71 8.22 3.24
N ARG A 37 -1.03 8.81 2.26
CA ARG A 37 -1.63 9.60 1.17
C ARG A 37 -1.24 9.00 -0.17
N LEU A 38 -2.23 8.69 -1.01
CA LEU A 38 -2.02 8.24 -2.38
C LEU A 38 -2.13 9.46 -3.31
N ILE A 39 -1.08 9.71 -4.10
CA ILE A 39 -1.00 10.86 -5.01
C ILE A 39 -0.85 10.31 -6.43
N PRO A 40 -1.93 10.27 -7.22
CA PRO A 40 -1.89 9.74 -8.59
C PRO A 40 -1.18 10.71 -9.53
N LYS A 41 -0.40 10.18 -10.48
CA LYS A 41 0.24 11.00 -11.53
C LYS A 41 -0.61 11.10 -12.80
N THR A 42 -1.53 10.17 -12.98
CA THR A 42 -2.37 10.04 -14.18
C THR A 42 -3.79 9.68 -13.78
N ALA A 43 -4.74 9.80 -14.71
CA ALA A 43 -6.11 9.32 -14.48
C ALA A 43 -6.17 7.80 -14.26
N GLY A 44 -5.27 7.03 -14.90
CA GLY A 44 -5.14 5.59 -14.68
C GLY A 44 -4.67 5.27 -13.25
N ASP A 45 -3.66 6.01 -12.77
CA ASP A 45 -3.18 5.89 -11.38
C ASP A 45 -4.31 6.19 -10.39
N LEU A 46 -5.15 7.20 -10.65
CA LEU A 46 -6.26 7.56 -9.77
C LEU A 46 -7.26 6.41 -9.65
N LEU A 47 -7.65 5.81 -10.78
CA LEU A 47 -8.57 4.69 -10.79
C LEU A 47 -7.99 3.49 -10.03
N GLU A 48 -6.73 3.15 -10.29
CA GLU A 48 -6.04 2.07 -9.60
C GLU A 48 -5.97 2.33 -8.09
N GLN A 49 -5.48 3.51 -7.69
CA GLN A 49 -5.30 3.88 -6.29
C GLN A 49 -6.63 3.95 -5.52
N ALA A 50 -7.73 4.31 -6.17
CA ALA A 50 -9.06 4.30 -5.55
C ALA A 50 -9.50 2.87 -5.17
N VAL A 51 -9.32 1.91 -6.08
CA VAL A 51 -9.56 0.49 -5.80
C VAL A 51 -8.60 -0.01 -4.71
N LEU A 52 -7.33 0.34 -4.84
CA LEU A 52 -6.28 -0.08 -3.92
C LEU A 52 -6.57 0.39 -2.49
N ALA A 53 -6.95 1.66 -2.32
CA ALA A 53 -7.35 2.21 -1.02
C ALA A 53 -8.54 1.45 -0.41
N ARG A 54 -9.55 1.10 -1.21
CA ARG A 54 -10.70 0.31 -0.76
C ARG A 54 -10.29 -1.09 -0.29
N GLU A 55 -9.45 -1.78 -1.06
CA GLU A 55 -8.98 -3.13 -0.71
C GLU A 55 -8.03 -3.11 0.50
N MET A 56 -7.17 -2.08 0.63
CA MET A 56 -6.35 -1.83 1.83
C MET A 56 -7.22 -1.68 3.08
N SER A 57 -8.25 -0.84 3.02
CA SER A 57 -9.18 -0.66 4.15
C SER A 57 -9.96 -1.92 4.49
N ALA A 58 -10.21 -2.78 3.51
CA ALA A 58 -10.85 -4.08 3.72
C ALA A 58 -9.89 -5.20 4.15
N GLY A 59 -8.57 -4.93 4.24
CA GLY A 59 -7.56 -5.94 4.58
C GLY A 59 -7.39 -7.04 3.54
N ARG A 60 -7.78 -6.79 2.27
CA ARG A 60 -7.73 -7.79 1.20
C ARG A 60 -6.48 -7.58 0.35
N VAL A 61 -5.55 -8.53 0.41
CA VAL A 61 -4.33 -8.56 -0.40
C VAL A 61 -4.42 -9.62 -1.49
N GLU A 62 -3.67 -9.41 -2.56
CA GLU A 62 -3.50 -10.39 -3.63
C GLU A 62 -2.97 -11.75 -3.14
N VAL A 63 -3.41 -12.83 -3.79
CA VAL A 63 -2.91 -14.19 -3.54
C VAL A 63 -1.50 -14.32 -4.09
N ILE A 64 -0.59 -14.87 -3.28
CA ILE A 64 0.78 -15.16 -3.70
C ILE A 64 0.88 -16.64 -4.06
N ARG A 65 1.40 -16.93 -5.25
CA ARG A 65 1.73 -18.29 -5.69
C ARG A 65 3.23 -18.39 -5.90
N ALA A 66 3.86 -19.36 -5.23
CA ALA A 66 5.25 -19.67 -5.47
C ALA A 66 5.44 -20.13 -6.94
N PRO A 67 6.44 -19.61 -7.66
CA PRO A 67 6.84 -20.15 -8.95
C PRO A 67 7.17 -21.64 -8.84
N VAL A 68 6.81 -22.41 -9.87
CA VAL A 68 7.11 -23.84 -9.98
C VAL A 68 8.02 -24.08 -11.18
N ASN A 69 8.90 -25.09 -11.11
CA ASN A 69 9.84 -25.45 -12.17
C ASN A 69 10.79 -24.30 -12.58
N CYS A 70 11.53 -23.75 -11.63
CA CYS A 70 12.37 -22.56 -11.80
C CYS A 70 13.85 -22.90 -12.11
N LEU A 71 14.08 -23.75 -13.12
CA LEU A 71 15.40 -24.07 -13.64
C LEU A 71 15.58 -23.50 -15.04
#